data_AF-A0A369T179-F1
#
_entry.id   AF-A0A369T179-F1
#
_cell.length_a   1.000
_cell.length_b   1.000
_cell.length_c   1.000
_cell.angle_alpha   90.00
_cell.angle_beta   90.00
_cell.angle_gamma   90.00
#
_symmetry.space_group_name_H-M   'P 1'
#
loop_
_entity.id
_entity.type
_entity.pdbx_description
1 polymer ?
#
loop_
_entity_poly.entity_id
_entity_poly.type
_entity_poly.pdbx_seq_one_letter_code
_entity_poly.pdbx_strand_id
1 'polypeptide(L)'
;MRASDDCILKSNEEFLVLLEDFRSSADHREKLKALCRLSGYLRYLFFEILEENVQNAVGGDLGTLICGIPLVISSGIDLCEGSGEEERDSICGVILDSLSLALALVRKLGRDDGILELIGQIQARLYERPEIDGDILPMLKDFLESFIRSFG
;
A
#
# COMPACT_ATOMS: atom_id res chain seq x y z
N MET A 1 19.07 7.95 3.62
CA MET A 1 18.36 7.81 2.34
C MET A 1 16.86 7.96 2.62
N ARG A 2 16.05 8.41 1.67
CA ARG A 2 14.59 8.49 1.89
C ARG A 2 14.05 7.06 1.95
N ALA A 3 13.09 6.78 2.84
CA ALA A 3 12.51 5.45 3.01
C ALA A 3 11.96 4.84 1.69
N SER A 4 11.58 5.68 0.72
CA SER A 4 11.16 5.26 -0.63
C SER A 4 12.26 4.61 -1.46
N ASP A 5 13.51 5.06 -1.32
CA ASP A 5 14.63 4.62 -2.15
C ASP A 5 15.13 3.25 -1.67
N ASP A 6 15.09 3.03 -0.35
CA ASP A 6 15.36 1.72 0.26
C ASP A 6 14.28 0.69 -0.07
N CYS A 7 13.04 1.14 -0.32
CA CYS A 7 11.94 0.27 -0.72
C CYS A 7 12.07 -0.22 -2.17
N ILE A 8 12.51 0.62 -3.10
CA ILE A 8 12.73 0.24 -4.50
C ILE A 8 13.76 -0.89 -4.60
N LEU A 9 14.83 -0.83 -3.80
CA LEU A 9 15.88 -1.85 -3.80
C LEU A 9 15.45 -3.21 -3.20
N LYS A 10 14.31 -3.24 -2.50
CA LYS A 10 13.77 -4.45 -1.85
C LYS A 10 12.58 -5.05 -2.60
N SER A 11 12.15 -4.41 -3.69
CA SER A 11 11.06 -4.89 -4.54
C SER A 11 11.61 -5.68 -5.73
N ASN A 12 10.85 -6.68 -6.18
CA ASN A 12 11.12 -7.47 -7.36
C ASN A 12 10.83 -6.68 -8.64
N GLU A 13 11.36 -7.19 -9.74
CA GLU A 13 11.27 -6.56 -11.05
C GLU A 13 9.82 -6.44 -11.52
N GLU A 14 8.98 -7.46 -11.30
CA GLU A 14 7.58 -7.44 -11.71
C GLU A 14 6.79 -6.30 -11.05
N PHE A 15 6.97 -6.08 -9.74
CA PHE A 15 6.33 -4.97 -9.06
C PHE A 15 6.86 -3.61 -9.53
N LEU A 16 8.17 -3.51 -9.76
CA LEU A 16 8.79 -2.27 -10.22
C LEU A 16 8.32 -1.87 -11.62
N VAL A 17 8.12 -2.82 -12.53
CA VAL A 17 7.53 -2.57 -13.85
C VAL A 17 6.12 -2.01 -13.71
N LEU A 18 5.28 -2.62 -12.87
CA LEU A 18 3.91 -2.11 -12.61
C LEU A 18 3.93 -0.70 -11.99
N LEU A 19 4.92 -0.41 -11.15
CA LEU A 19 5.07 0.89 -10.52
C LEU A 19 5.53 1.95 -11.53
N GLU A 20 6.40 1.58 -12.47
CA GLU A 20 6.80 2.42 -13.58
C GLU A 20 5.64 2.71 -14.53
N ASP A 21 4.80 1.71 -14.85
CA ASP A 21 3.57 1.89 -15.64
C ASP A 21 2.64 2.93 -15.00
N PHE A 22 2.47 2.87 -13.68
CA PHE A 22 1.70 3.88 -12.94
C PHE A 22 2.34 5.27 -13.04
N ARG A 23 3.65 5.38 -12.82
CA ARG A 23 4.38 6.66 -12.78
C ARG A 23 4.49 7.33 -14.16
N SER A 24 4.61 6.53 -15.22
CA SER A 24 4.79 7.00 -16.60
C SER A 24 3.47 7.32 -17.31
N SER A 25 2.35 6.78 -16.84
CA SER A 25 1.03 7.06 -17.43
C SER A 25 0.65 8.52 -17.28
N ALA A 26 0.33 9.18 -18.39
CA ALA A 26 -0.22 10.54 -18.40
C ALA A 26 -1.76 10.54 -18.28
N ASP A 27 -2.41 9.44 -18.66
CA ASP A 27 -3.86 9.29 -18.59
C ASP A 27 -4.32 8.83 -17.20
N HIS A 28 -5.30 9.54 -16.65
CA HIS A 28 -5.79 9.32 -15.28
C HIS A 28 -6.44 7.95 -15.09
N ARG A 29 -7.18 7.49 -16.09
CA ARG A 29 -7.86 6.19 -16.06
C ARG A 29 -6.87 5.04 -16.19
N GLU A 30 -5.83 5.20 -17.00
CA GLU A 30 -4.72 4.23 -17.05
C GLU A 30 -3.92 4.22 -15.75
N LYS A 31 -3.70 5.36 -15.10
CA LYS A 31 -3.13 5.40 -13.74
C LYS A 31 -3.98 4.62 -12.74
N LEU A 32 -5.30 4.78 -12.76
CA LEU A 32 -6.20 4.02 -11.88
C LEU A 32 -6.11 2.52 -12.13
N LYS A 33 -6.09 2.09 -13.40
CA LYS A 33 -5.90 0.68 -13.76
C LYS A 33 -4.55 0.14 -13.27
N ALA A 34 -3.47 0.91 -13.43
CA ALA A 34 -2.15 0.53 -12.96
C ALA A 34 -2.10 0.42 -11.42
N LEU A 35 -2.75 1.35 -10.71
CA LEU A 35 -2.90 1.30 -9.25
C LEU A 35 -3.63 0.03 -8.78
N CYS A 36 -4.73 -0.33 -9.46
CA CYS A 36 -5.45 -1.58 -9.18
C CYS A 36 -4.57 -2.82 -9.45
N ARG A 37 -3.75 -2.81 -10.51
CA ARG A 37 -2.80 -3.90 -10.81
C ARG A 37 -1.74 -4.04 -9.73
N LEU A 38 -1.18 -2.94 -9.24
CA LEU A 38 -0.22 -2.95 -8.14
C LEU A 38 -0.82 -3.58 -6.88
N SER A 39 -2.02 -3.14 -6.48
CA SER A 39 -2.74 -3.72 -5.33
C SER A 39 -3.02 -5.22 -5.53
N GLY A 40 -3.49 -5.60 -6.73
CA GLY A 40 -3.72 -7.00 -7.08
C GLY A 40 -2.45 -7.86 -7.01
N TYR A 41 -1.31 -7.32 -7.42
CA TYR A 41 -0.03 -8.01 -7.33
C TYR A 41 0.44 -8.21 -5.89
N LEU A 42 0.28 -7.21 -5.03
CA LEU A 42 0.56 -7.37 -3.60
C LEU A 42 -0.35 -8.41 -2.95
N ARG A 43 -1.63 -8.43 -3.33
CA ARG A 43 -2.56 -9.46 -2.87
C ARG A 43 -2.12 -10.86 -3.32
N TYR A 44 -1.69 -11.00 -4.57
CA TYR A 44 -1.14 -12.24 -5.11
C TYR A 44 0.07 -12.71 -4.28
N LEU A 45 1.07 -11.85 -4.09
CA LEU A 45 2.25 -12.16 -3.28
C LEU A 45 1.89 -12.53 -1.85
N PHE A 46 0.92 -11.84 -1.25
CA PHE A 46 0.46 -12.15 0.11
C PHE A 46 -0.12 -13.56 0.17
N PHE A 47 -0.92 -13.97 -0.81
CA PHE A 47 -1.46 -15.33 -0.86
C PHE A 47 -0.38 -16.38 -1.13
N GLU A 48 0.59 -16.11 -2.00
CA GLU A 48 1.75 -17.01 -2.16
C GLU A 48 2.49 -17.21 -0.83
N ILE A 49 2.75 -16.12 -0.10
CA ILE A 49 3.37 -16.17 1.25
C ILE A 49 2.49 -16.92 2.26
N LEU A 50 1.16 -16.87 2.14
CA LEU A 50 0.23 -17.58 3.02
C LEU A 50 0.10 -19.07 2.68
N GLU A 51 0.11 -19.42 1.39
CA GLU A 51 0.01 -20.81 0.90
C GLU A 51 1.32 -21.58 1.07
N GLU A 52 2.46 -20.90 1.18
CA GLU A 52 3.75 -21.51 1.49
C GLU A 52 3.81 -22.07 2.95
N ASN A 53 3.83 -23.40 3.09
CA ASN A 53 4.15 -24.12 4.32
C ASN A 53 5.55 -24.80 4.24
N VAL A 54 6.48 -24.33 5.09
CA VAL A 54 7.50 -25.08 5.88
C VAL A 54 8.96 -25.27 5.41
N GLN A 55 9.41 -25.29 4.14
CA GLN A 55 10.87 -25.51 3.89
C GLN A 55 11.59 -24.75 2.77
N ASN A 56 10.90 -24.17 1.78
CA ASN A 56 11.57 -23.52 0.65
C ASN A 56 10.87 -22.21 0.29
N ALA A 57 11.29 -21.11 0.93
CA ALA A 57 10.89 -19.75 0.59
C ALA A 57 11.58 -19.32 -0.72
N VAL A 58 11.08 -19.81 -1.85
CA VAL A 58 11.61 -19.49 -3.19
C VAL A 58 10.60 -18.68 -4.02
N GLY A 59 9.32 -18.60 -3.62
CA GLY A 59 8.27 -17.94 -4.42
C GLY A 59 7.84 -16.56 -3.92
N GLY A 60 7.48 -16.43 -2.64
CA GLY A 60 6.91 -15.18 -2.12
C GLY A 60 7.95 -14.10 -1.78
N ASP A 61 8.01 -13.02 -2.57
CA ASP A 61 8.88 -11.87 -2.25
C ASP A 61 8.29 -11.00 -1.14
N LEU A 62 8.59 -11.39 0.11
CA LEU A 62 8.23 -10.66 1.31
C LEU A 62 8.79 -9.22 1.32
N GLY A 63 9.96 -8.98 0.70
CA GLY A 63 10.54 -7.65 0.57
C GLY A 63 9.64 -6.74 -0.25
N THR A 64 9.18 -7.24 -1.41
CA THR A 64 8.17 -6.55 -2.22
C THR A 64 6.88 -6.31 -1.45
N LEU A 65 6.41 -7.26 -0.67
CA LEU A 65 5.17 -7.09 0.06
C LEU A 65 5.26 -5.94 1.10
N ILE A 66 6.32 -5.92 1.89
CA ILE A 66 6.55 -4.90 2.92
C ILE A 66 6.74 -3.52 2.28
N CYS A 67 7.51 -3.45 1.20
CA CYS A 67 7.87 -2.20 0.54
C CYS A 67 6.80 -1.70 -0.45
N GLY A 68 6.01 -2.60 -1.01
CA GLY A 68 5.02 -2.28 -2.04
C GLY A 68 3.73 -1.72 -1.46
N ILE A 69 3.27 -2.22 -0.31
CA ILE A 69 2.09 -1.70 0.40
C ILE A 69 2.13 -0.17 0.60
N PRO A 70 3.17 0.42 1.20
CA PRO A 70 3.25 1.88 1.34
C PRO A 70 3.33 2.62 0.01
N LEU A 71 4.00 2.04 -0.99
CA LEU A 71 4.11 2.64 -2.31
C LEU A 71 2.74 2.70 -3.00
N VAL A 72 1.91 1.67 -2.85
CA VAL A 72 0.53 1.65 -3.39
C VAL A 72 -0.36 2.65 -2.65
N ILE A 73 -0.30 2.71 -1.31
CA ILE A 73 -1.06 3.68 -0.53
C ILE A 73 -0.69 5.11 -0.94
N SER A 74 0.61 5.43 -1.02
CA SER A 74 1.08 6.75 -1.46
C SER A 74 0.60 7.07 -2.88
N SER A 75 0.71 6.12 -3.80
CA SER A 75 0.28 6.29 -5.19
C SER A 75 -1.23 6.52 -5.30
N GLY A 76 -2.03 5.86 -4.45
CA GLY A 76 -3.47 6.07 -4.37
C GLY A 76 -3.82 7.47 -3.84
N ILE A 77 -3.14 7.94 -2.80
CA ILE A 77 -3.34 9.30 -2.28
C ILE A 77 -3.00 10.34 -3.37
N ASP A 78 -1.86 10.18 -4.04
CA ASP A 78 -1.44 11.09 -5.12
C ASP A 78 -2.43 11.06 -6.30
N LEU A 79 -3.05 9.91 -6.61
CA LEU A 79 -4.05 9.81 -7.67
C LEU A 79 -5.41 10.39 -7.27
N CYS A 80 -5.77 10.34 -5.99
CA CYS A 80 -7.03 10.91 -5.51
C CYS A 80 -7.10 12.43 -5.77
N GLU A 81 -5.96 13.11 -5.67
CA GLU A 81 -5.82 14.52 -6.05
C GLU A 81 -6.08 14.68 -7.56
N GLY A 82 -7.28 15.16 -7.91
CA GLY A 82 -7.72 15.36 -9.30
C GLY A 82 -8.71 14.33 -9.84
N SER A 83 -9.09 13.33 -9.03
CA SER A 83 -10.10 12.32 -9.39
C SER A 83 -11.55 12.83 -9.21
N GLY A 84 -12.46 12.35 -10.08
CA GLY A 84 -13.91 12.47 -9.89
C GLY A 84 -14.45 11.48 -8.83
N GLU A 85 -15.70 11.63 -8.40
CA GLU A 85 -16.30 10.86 -7.29
C GLU A 85 -16.22 9.33 -7.49
N GLU A 86 -16.63 8.80 -8.64
CA GLU A 86 -16.58 7.36 -8.93
C GLU A 86 -15.15 6.77 -8.93
N GLU A 87 -14.17 7.57 -9.37
CA GLU A 87 -12.77 7.17 -9.37
C GLU A 87 -12.19 7.19 -7.96
N ARG A 88 -12.60 8.16 -7.14
CA ARG A 88 -12.21 8.24 -5.73
C ARG A 88 -12.66 6.99 -4.97
N ASP A 89 -13.88 6.51 -5.16
CA ASP A 89 -14.36 5.27 -4.52
C ASP A 89 -13.47 4.07 -4.86
N SER A 90 -13.05 3.97 -6.12
CA SER A 90 -12.15 2.91 -6.56
C SER A 90 -10.76 3.03 -5.90
N ILE A 91 -10.24 4.27 -5.80
CA ILE A 91 -8.97 4.57 -5.13
C ILE A 91 -9.04 4.25 -3.64
N CYS A 92 -10.12 4.66 -2.97
CA CYS A 92 -10.42 4.32 -1.57
C CYS A 92 -10.36 2.80 -1.36
N GLY A 93 -11.01 2.04 -2.25
CA GLY A 93 -11.00 0.58 -2.21
C GLY A 93 -9.59 -0.01 -2.29
N VAL A 94 -8.75 0.51 -3.19
CA VAL A 94 -7.35 0.06 -3.31
C VAL A 94 -6.53 0.41 -2.05
N ILE A 95 -6.69 1.60 -1.49
CA ILE A 95 -6.01 2.01 -0.27
C ILE A 95 -6.42 1.12 0.90
N LEU A 96 -7.73 0.88 1.09
CA LEU A 96 -8.26 -0.02 2.12
C LEU A 96 -7.75 -1.45 1.98
N ASP A 97 -7.71 -1.97 0.76
CA ASP A 97 -7.18 -3.30 0.47
C ASP A 97 -5.71 -3.41 0.87
N SER A 98 -4.90 -2.39 0.54
CA SER A 98 -3.47 -2.34 0.86
C SER A 98 -3.22 -2.26 2.37
N LEU A 99 -4.02 -1.46 3.07
CA LEU A 99 -3.99 -1.35 4.53
C LEU A 99 -4.40 -2.67 5.21
N SER A 100 -5.41 -3.35 4.67
CA SER A 100 -5.84 -4.67 5.14
C SER A 100 -4.75 -5.72 4.96
N LEU A 101 -4.03 -5.69 3.82
CA LEU A 101 -2.85 -6.52 3.60
C LEU A 101 -1.74 -6.22 4.61
N ALA A 102 -1.50 -4.94 4.93
CA ALA A 102 -0.53 -4.54 5.95
C ALA A 102 -0.85 -5.19 7.30
N LEU A 103 -2.10 -5.06 7.75
CA LEU A 103 -2.59 -5.69 8.98
C LEU A 103 -2.42 -7.20 8.98
N ALA A 104 -2.78 -7.85 7.89
CA ALA A 104 -2.69 -9.30 7.77
C ALA A 104 -1.22 -9.77 7.81
N LEU A 105 -0.32 -8.99 7.20
CA LEU A 105 1.12 -9.24 7.24
C LEU A 105 1.70 -9.07 8.65
N VAL A 106 1.33 -8.01 9.39
CA VAL A 106 1.69 -7.82 10.80
C VAL A 106 1.35 -9.07 11.61
N ARG A 107 0.08 -9.49 11.53
CA ARG A 107 -0.43 -10.64 12.28
C ARG A 107 0.33 -11.92 11.96
N LYS A 108 0.74 -12.10 10.70
CA LYS A 108 1.48 -13.29 10.25
C LYS A 108 2.94 -13.27 10.72
N LEU A 109 3.61 -12.12 10.68
CA LEU A 109 5.04 -12.01 10.96
C LEU A 109 5.36 -11.79 12.45
N GLY A 110 4.39 -11.33 13.25
CA GLY A 110 4.60 -11.03 14.67
C GLY A 110 5.64 -9.93 14.90
N ARG A 111 5.79 -9.00 13.94
CA ARG A 111 6.71 -7.85 14.02
C ARG A 111 5.92 -6.57 13.74
N ASP A 112 5.70 -5.78 14.79
CA ASP A 112 4.90 -4.56 14.74
C ASP A 112 5.71 -3.32 14.30
N ASP A 113 7.00 -3.26 14.61
CA ASP A 113 7.80 -2.01 14.57
C ASP A 113 7.88 -1.36 13.17
N GLY A 114 8.11 -2.15 12.11
CA GLY A 114 8.27 -1.61 10.76
C GLY A 114 6.95 -1.14 10.12
N ILE A 115 5.83 -1.71 10.53
CA ILE A 115 4.49 -1.30 10.05
C ILE A 115 3.96 -0.14 10.87
N LEU A 116 4.30 -0.05 12.16
CA LEU A 116 4.08 1.15 12.97
C LEU A 116 4.85 2.35 12.41
N GLU A 117 6.09 2.17 11.95
CA GLU A 117 6.85 3.23 11.27
C GLU A 117 6.19 3.63 9.94
N LEU A 118 5.69 2.66 9.17
CA LEU A 118 4.93 2.89 7.93
C LEU A 118 3.65 3.68 8.18
N ILE A 119 2.90 3.29 9.20
CA ILE A 119 1.70 3.95 9.68
C ILE A 119 2.04 5.37 10.12
N GLY A 120 3.13 5.57 10.86
CA GLY A 120 3.62 6.88 11.25
C GLY A 120 3.92 7.77 10.04
N GLN A 121 4.50 7.21 8.96
CA GLN A 121 4.75 7.93 7.72
C GLN A 121 3.47 8.28 6.96
N ILE A 122 2.50 7.36 6.89
CA ILE A 122 1.17 7.60 6.31
C ILE A 122 0.48 8.72 7.10
N GLN A 123 0.46 8.60 8.43
CA GLN A 123 -0.17 9.55 9.34
C GLN A 123 0.47 10.94 9.25
N ALA A 124 1.81 11.03 9.23
CA ALA A 124 2.54 12.29 9.05
C ALA A 124 2.19 12.96 7.71
N ARG A 125 2.18 12.22 6.60
CA ARG A 125 1.80 12.76 5.28
C ARG A 125 0.36 13.23 5.21
N LEU A 126 -0.56 12.55 5.91
CA LEU A 126 -1.96 12.97 6.01
C LEU A 126 -2.11 14.25 6.84
N TYR A 127 -1.34 14.41 7.93
CA TYR A 127 -1.35 15.63 8.74
C TYR A 127 -0.69 16.83 8.05
N GLU A 128 0.27 16.60 7.15
CA GLU A 128 0.89 17.65 6.33
C GLU A 128 0.04 18.09 5.14
N ARG A 129 -1.04 17.37 4.81
CA ARG A 129 -1.93 17.67 3.68
C ARG A 129 -3.39 17.87 4.13
N PRO A 130 -3.73 19.06 4.68
CA PRO A 130 -5.10 19.38 5.09
C PRO A 130 -6.10 19.48 3.91
N GLU A 131 -5.63 19.39 2.66
CA GLU A 131 -6.43 19.50 1.43
C GLU A 131 -6.97 18.15 0.92
N ILE A 132 -6.65 17.03 1.60
CA ILE A 132 -7.31 15.73 1.34
C ILE A 132 -8.74 15.83 1.88
N ASP A 133 -9.61 16.47 1.10
CA ASP A 133 -11.04 16.57 1.31
C ASP A 133 -11.73 15.33 0.71
N GLY A 134 -12.44 14.58 1.56
CA GLY A 134 -13.22 13.41 1.17
C GLY A 134 -13.10 12.24 2.15
N ASP A 135 -13.95 11.23 1.97
CA ASP A 135 -14.12 10.04 2.83
C ASP A 135 -12.84 9.25 3.11
N ILE A 136 -11.74 9.53 2.41
CA ILE A 136 -10.42 8.94 2.61
C ILE A 136 -9.80 9.34 3.95
N LEU A 137 -9.90 10.61 4.36
CA LEU A 137 -9.23 11.08 5.58
C LEU A 137 -9.87 10.49 6.85
N PRO A 138 -11.21 10.47 6.99
CA PRO A 138 -11.88 9.77 8.09
C PRO A 138 -11.61 8.26 8.07
N MET A 139 -11.68 7.63 6.89
CA MET A 139 -11.42 6.19 6.71
C MET A 139 -9.99 5.79 7.12
N LEU A 140 -8.99 6.59 6.73
CA LEU A 140 -7.60 6.38 7.15
C LEU A 140 -7.44 6.59 8.66
N LYS A 141 -8.09 7.60 9.25
CA LYS A 141 -8.07 7.79 10.71
C LYS A 141 -8.71 6.62 11.46
N ASP A 142 -9.89 6.17 11.04
CA ASP A 142 -10.59 5.03 11.65
C ASP A 142 -9.76 3.75 11.56
N PHE A 143 -9.12 3.51 10.41
CA PHE A 143 -8.19 2.39 10.25
C PHE A 143 -7.01 2.49 11.21
N LEU A 144 -6.37 3.66 11.30
CA LEU A 144 -5.21 3.89 12.15
C LEU A 144 -5.56 3.75 13.64
N GLU A 145 -6.69 4.30 14.08
CA GLU A 145 -7.18 4.14 15.45
C GLU A 145 -7.52 2.69 15.79
N SER A 146 -8.15 1.96 14.87
CA SER A 146 -8.46 0.53 15.01
C SER A 146 -7.18 -0.33 15.07
N PHE A 147 -6.18 0.02 14.26
CA PHE A 147 -4.86 -0.60 14.29
C PHE A 147 -4.18 -0.38 15.64
N ILE A 148 -4.05 0.88 16.08
CA ILE A 148 -3.42 1.23 17.37
C ILE A 148 -4.13 0.51 18.52
N ARG A 149 -5.47 0.46 18.54
CA ARG A 149 -6.22 -0.25 19.58
C ARG A 149 -5.98 -1.76 19.58
N SER A 150 -5.73 -2.35 18.41
CA SER A 150 -5.58 -3.80 18.26
C SER A 150 -4.16 -4.30 18.56
N PHE A 151 -3.16 -3.41 18.54
CA PHE A 151 -1.74 -3.77 18.63
C PHE A 151 -0.90 -2.88 19.57
N GLY A 152 -1.47 -1.82 20.15
CA GLY A 152 -0.81 -0.90 21.09
C GLY A 152 -1.24 -1.06 22.54
#